data_AF-A0AA97GIF4-F1
#
_entry.id   AF-A0AA97GIF4-F1
#
_cell.length_a   1.000
_cell.length_b   1.000
_cell.length_c   1.000
_cell.angle_alpha   90.00
_cell.angle_beta   90.00
_cell.angle_gamma   90.00
#
_symmetry.space_group_name_H-M   'P 1'
#
loop_
_entity.id
_entity.type
_entity.pdbx_description
1 polymer ?
#
loop_
_entity_poly.entity_id
_entity_poly.type
_entity_poly.pdbx_seq_one_letter_code
_entity_poly.pdbx_strand_id
1 'polypeptide(L)'
;MTLPLNLAINTVAVIGAGTMGIGIAQVAASAGLRVLLFDVNQEVLRHSLTEMTQRLNKRVEQGKAQAVATKELLNCISVAQSLPELSEAQLVIEAVAEKLEVKQTIFSELEGICNEKTIFASNTSSLSITAIGRQLTHPERLAGLHFFNPAPVMKLVEVIRGLETSDTVIKQLKELTLSFGKVPVICRSTPGFIVNRVARPFYAETMRALEEQIASPATLDSAIRDAGGFAMGPLQLTDLIGHDVNYAVTESVFQAFGYDPRFQTSLMQLELVQAGHLGRKSKQGFYHYDDNKPQPLPLVAEKIHLDRPLNIKAHGDWQIFPEFAQLLTENGISLEGLTQHSEQFPTLIVNDVIIMLTNGELASSHAQIQKQAVVHFDLSANYLTAKAITISCAAQNNTQQNQQAIAFFQSLGKHVIVLPDYPALLTMRTVAMLCNEALDIVNKRIATALDTDNAMCFGVNYPKGPLAWGMQLGWQRVLSVLENLAEFYGDSRYRPNPLLRQLAAGYQSLSFKEQP
;
A
#
# COMPACT_ATOMS: atom_id res chain seq x y z
N MET A 1 -19.37 -14.81 16.10
CA MET A 1 -20.17 -15.93 15.58
C MET A 1 -19.36 -16.57 14.47
N THR A 2 -18.80 -17.75 14.70
CA THR A 2 -18.20 -18.58 13.66
C THR A 2 -19.32 -19.05 12.74
N LEU A 3 -19.30 -18.63 11.48
CA LEU A 3 -20.14 -19.25 10.46
C LEU A 3 -19.84 -20.77 10.47
N PRO A 4 -20.85 -21.65 10.44
CA PRO A 4 -20.59 -23.08 10.39
C PRO A 4 -19.80 -23.39 9.12
N LEU A 5 -18.58 -23.94 9.27
CA LEU A 5 -17.77 -24.43 8.16
C LEU A 5 -18.56 -25.54 7.46
N ASN A 6 -19.15 -25.23 6.31
CA ASN A 6 -19.50 -26.23 5.32
C ASN A 6 -18.51 -26.10 4.16
N LEU A 7 -17.21 -26.14 4.48
CA LEU A 7 -16.16 -26.12 3.49
C LEU A 7 -15.86 -27.56 3.09
N ALA A 8 -15.79 -27.82 1.79
CA ALA A 8 -15.31 -29.09 1.25
C ALA A 8 -13.85 -29.40 1.64
N ILE A 9 -13.15 -28.45 2.28
CA ILE A 9 -11.74 -28.51 2.66
C ILE A 9 -11.63 -28.58 4.20
N ASN A 10 -11.17 -29.73 4.70
CA ASN A 10 -10.89 -30.04 6.10
C ASN A 10 -9.39 -30.29 6.34
N THR A 11 -8.67 -30.76 5.32
CA THR A 11 -7.22 -31.02 5.38
C THR A 11 -6.46 -30.14 4.39
N VAL A 12 -5.49 -29.38 4.90
CA VAL A 12 -4.62 -28.48 4.14
C VAL A 12 -3.17 -28.95 4.25
N ALA A 13 -2.49 -29.13 3.12
CA ALA A 13 -1.05 -29.28 3.11
C ALA A 13 -0.38 -27.91 2.92
N VAL A 14 0.67 -27.63 3.69
CA VAL A 14 1.50 -26.43 3.52
C VAL A 14 2.92 -26.87 3.22
N ILE A 15 3.46 -26.40 2.10
CA ILE A 15 4.78 -26.78 1.61
C ILE A 15 5.74 -25.60 1.79
N GLY A 16 6.81 -25.84 2.55
CA GLY A 16 7.74 -24.83 3.03
C GLY A 16 7.48 -24.48 4.49
N ALA A 17 8.53 -24.55 5.31
CA ALA A 17 8.49 -24.23 6.74
C ALA A 17 9.29 -22.96 7.10
N GLY A 18 9.52 -22.09 6.11
CA GLY A 18 10.00 -20.73 6.32
C GLY A 18 8.94 -19.83 6.96
N THR A 19 9.25 -18.52 7.08
CA THR A 19 8.40 -17.53 7.75
C THR A 19 6.95 -17.52 7.25
N MET A 20 6.75 -17.55 5.93
CA MET A 20 5.41 -17.53 5.34
C MET A 20 4.67 -18.85 5.54
N GLY A 21 5.31 -19.98 5.22
CA GLY A 21 4.67 -21.30 5.35
C GLY A 21 4.22 -21.62 6.78
N ILE A 22 5.04 -21.31 7.78
CA ILE A 22 4.67 -21.47 9.20
C ILE A 22 3.54 -20.52 9.59
N GLY A 23 3.56 -19.29 9.09
CA GLY A 23 2.46 -18.35 9.30
C GLY A 23 1.13 -18.82 8.70
N ILE A 24 1.18 -19.39 7.49
CA ILE A 24 0.02 -19.94 6.78
C ILE A 24 -0.52 -21.18 7.50
N ALA A 25 0.37 -22.09 7.92
CA ALA A 25 0.01 -23.26 8.72
C ALA A 25 -0.68 -22.84 10.03
N GLN A 26 -0.16 -21.81 10.70
CA GLN A 26 -0.80 -21.25 11.90
C GLN A 26 -2.22 -20.72 11.60
N VAL A 27 -2.41 -20.02 10.47
CA VAL A 27 -3.72 -19.47 10.07
C VAL A 27 -4.72 -20.60 9.81
N ALA A 28 -4.35 -21.61 9.02
CA ALA A 28 -5.21 -22.75 8.71
C ALA A 28 -5.58 -23.55 9.98
N ALA A 29 -4.61 -23.83 10.84
CA ALA A 29 -4.84 -24.51 12.11
C ALA A 29 -5.71 -23.71 13.08
N SER A 30 -5.58 -22.38 13.11
CA SER A 30 -6.43 -21.50 13.94
C SER A 30 -7.90 -21.53 13.52
N ALA A 31 -8.16 -21.88 12.25
CA ALA A 31 -9.51 -22.07 11.73
C ALA A 31 -10.06 -23.50 11.97
N GLY A 32 -9.29 -24.37 12.67
CA GLY A 32 -9.68 -25.74 13.00
C GLY A 32 -9.42 -26.76 11.89
N LEU A 33 -8.69 -26.38 10.82
CA LEU A 33 -8.33 -27.31 9.75
C LEU A 33 -7.16 -28.20 10.16
N ARG A 34 -7.17 -29.46 9.74
CA ARG A 34 -6.00 -30.34 9.86
C ARG A 34 -4.92 -29.87 8.90
N VAL A 35 -3.71 -29.64 9.40
CA VAL A 35 -2.57 -29.16 8.61
C VAL A 35 -1.50 -30.23 8.50
N LEU A 36 -1.10 -30.55 7.27
CA LEU A 36 0.05 -31.37 6.93
C LEU A 36 1.20 -30.43 6.51
N LEU A 37 2.17 -30.20 7.39
CA LEU A 37 3.31 -29.34 7.10
C LEU A 37 4.46 -30.17 6.54
N PHE A 38 5.01 -29.76 5.39
CA PHE A 38 6.12 -30.42 4.73
C PHE A 38 7.23 -29.42 4.37
N ASP A 39 8.48 -29.82 4.57
CA ASP A 39 9.67 -29.15 4.04
C ASP A 39 10.72 -30.22 3.74
N VAL A 40 11.51 -30.01 2.68
CA VAL A 40 12.65 -30.88 2.34
C VAL A 40 13.71 -30.85 3.44
N ASN A 41 13.82 -29.72 4.16
CA ASN A 41 14.70 -29.57 5.32
C ASN A 41 13.90 -29.79 6.62
N GLN A 42 13.93 -31.02 7.11
CA GLN A 42 13.23 -31.43 8.34
C GLN A 42 13.77 -30.74 9.60
N GLU A 43 15.05 -30.31 9.62
CA GLU A 43 15.62 -29.58 10.76
C GLU A 43 15.03 -28.17 10.85
N VAL A 44 14.97 -27.45 9.73
CA VAL A 44 14.33 -26.13 9.64
C VAL A 44 12.86 -26.22 10.01
N LEU A 45 12.15 -27.24 9.53
CA LEU A 45 10.74 -27.44 9.88
C LEU A 45 10.53 -27.61 11.39
N ARG A 46 11.29 -28.52 12.02
CA ARG A 46 11.18 -28.76 13.47
C ARG A 46 11.53 -27.51 14.28
N HIS A 47 12.55 -26.77 13.85
CA HIS A 47 12.94 -25.52 14.46
C HIS A 47 11.81 -24.49 14.39
N SER A 48 11.30 -24.20 13.19
CA SER A 48 10.24 -23.20 13.01
C SER A 48 8.93 -23.56 13.73
N LEU A 49 8.58 -24.86 13.79
CA LEU A 49 7.44 -25.35 14.56
C LEU A 49 7.63 -25.12 16.07
N THR A 50 8.85 -25.34 16.57
CA THR A 50 9.22 -25.09 17.96
C THR A 50 9.13 -23.61 18.30
N GLU A 51 9.69 -22.72 17.46
CA GLU A 51 9.60 -21.27 17.64
C GLU A 51 8.15 -20.76 17.63
N MET A 52 7.34 -21.26 16.70
CA MET A 52 5.91 -20.92 16.66
C MET A 52 5.21 -21.36 17.95
N THR A 53 5.47 -22.58 18.43
CA THR A 53 4.90 -23.11 19.67
C THR A 53 5.28 -22.24 20.86
N GLN A 54 6.57 -21.89 21.00
CA GLN A 54 7.06 -21.01 22.06
C GLN A 54 6.40 -19.62 21.99
N ARG A 55 6.28 -19.03 20.79
CA ARG A 55 5.63 -17.73 20.58
C ARG A 55 4.16 -17.77 21.01
N LEU A 56 3.43 -18.83 20.67
CA LEU A 56 2.03 -18.98 21.04
C LEU A 56 1.85 -19.17 22.55
N ASN A 57 2.68 -20.02 23.18
CA ASN A 57 2.67 -20.21 24.63
C ASN A 57 2.99 -18.92 25.38
N LYS A 58 3.96 -18.14 24.92
CA LYS A 58 4.27 -16.81 25.49
C LYS A 58 3.08 -15.85 25.41
N ARG A 59 2.25 -15.93 24.36
CA ARG A 59 1.01 -15.12 24.29
C ARG A 59 -0.03 -15.58 25.31
N VAL A 60 -0.12 -16.89 25.59
CA VAL A 60 -0.99 -17.42 26.65
C VAL A 60 -0.52 -16.92 28.02
N GLU A 61 0.77 -17.02 28.32
CA GLU A 61 1.37 -16.49 29.55
C GLU A 61 1.11 -14.99 29.75
N GLN A 62 1.12 -14.22 28.66
CA GLN A 62 0.80 -12.79 28.65
C GLN A 62 -0.71 -12.48 28.70
N GLY A 63 -1.60 -13.48 28.77
CA GLY A 63 -3.06 -13.30 28.74
C GLY A 63 -3.61 -12.82 27.39
N LYS A 64 -2.82 -12.89 26.31
CA LYS A 64 -3.19 -12.44 24.95
C LYS A 64 -3.75 -13.57 24.05
N ALA A 65 -3.90 -14.77 24.60
CA ALA A 65 -4.47 -15.95 23.95
C ALA A 65 -5.00 -16.94 25.01
N GLN A 66 -5.95 -17.80 24.64
CA GLN A 66 -6.48 -18.85 25.53
C GLN A 66 -5.64 -20.12 25.42
N ALA A 67 -5.37 -20.77 26.56
CA ALA A 67 -4.57 -21.99 26.61
C ALA A 67 -5.20 -23.16 25.83
N VAL A 68 -6.51 -23.36 25.98
CA VAL A 68 -7.26 -24.44 25.31
C VAL A 68 -7.21 -24.27 23.80
N ALA A 69 -7.60 -23.11 23.27
CA ALA A 69 -7.55 -22.82 21.84
C ALA A 69 -6.13 -22.92 21.26
N THR A 70 -5.11 -22.51 22.03
CA THR A 70 -3.70 -22.66 21.59
C THR A 70 -3.29 -24.12 21.47
N LYS A 71 -3.69 -24.96 22.41
CA LYS A 71 -3.42 -26.40 22.37
C LYS A 71 -4.15 -27.09 21.21
N GLU A 72 -5.40 -26.72 20.97
CA GLU A 72 -6.20 -27.24 19.85
C GLU A 72 -5.55 -26.88 18.50
N LEU A 73 -5.16 -25.63 18.31
CA LEU A 73 -4.42 -25.18 17.12
C LEU A 73 -3.15 -26.03 16.91
N LEU A 74 -2.34 -26.22 17.94
CA LEU A 74 -1.09 -26.99 17.83
C LEU A 74 -1.37 -28.46 17.47
N ASN A 75 -2.43 -29.05 18.01
CA ASN A 75 -2.84 -30.43 17.69
C ASN A 75 -3.34 -30.60 16.25
N CYS A 76 -3.80 -29.53 15.61
CA CYS A 76 -4.19 -29.56 14.20
C CYS A 76 -2.99 -29.70 13.26
N ILE A 77 -1.76 -29.41 13.70
CA ILE A 77 -0.57 -29.38 12.85
C ILE A 77 0.21 -30.69 13.01
N SER A 78 0.43 -31.37 11.90
CA SER A 78 1.22 -32.60 11.80
C SER A 78 2.32 -32.46 10.76
N VAL A 79 3.46 -33.10 10.98
CA VAL A 79 4.62 -33.03 10.09
C VAL A 79 4.60 -34.21 9.13
N ALA A 80 4.54 -33.93 7.83
CA ALA A 80 4.74 -34.94 6.79
C ALA A 80 6.24 -35.16 6.55
N GLN A 81 6.67 -36.41 6.48
CA GLN A 81 8.07 -36.78 6.21
C GLN A 81 8.37 -36.84 4.71
N SER A 82 7.34 -36.94 3.88
CA SER A 82 7.46 -37.10 2.43
C SER A 82 6.26 -36.52 1.68
N LEU A 83 6.42 -36.16 0.40
CA LEU A 83 5.30 -35.66 -0.43
C LEU A 83 4.13 -36.66 -0.54
N PRO A 84 4.33 -37.99 -0.65
CA PRO A 84 3.22 -38.96 -0.70
C PRO A 84 2.26 -38.91 0.51
N GLU A 85 2.73 -38.49 1.69
CA GLU A 85 1.89 -38.30 2.88
C GLU A 85 0.89 -37.15 2.74
N LEU A 86 1.01 -36.32 1.69
CA LEU A 86 0.10 -35.22 1.40
C LEU A 86 -1.10 -35.65 0.52
N SER A 87 -1.18 -36.92 0.11
CA SER A 87 -2.20 -37.44 -0.82
C SER A 87 -3.66 -37.21 -0.40
N GLU A 88 -3.93 -37.10 0.91
CA GLU A 88 -5.27 -36.84 1.45
C GLU A 88 -5.62 -35.34 1.55
N ALA A 89 -4.67 -34.44 1.25
CA ALA A 89 -4.92 -33.00 1.31
C ALA A 89 -5.96 -32.59 0.26
N GLN A 90 -6.89 -31.72 0.66
CA GLN A 90 -7.91 -31.17 -0.25
C GLN A 90 -7.49 -29.81 -0.81
N LEU A 91 -6.56 -29.16 -0.12
CA LEU A 91 -5.87 -27.96 -0.56
C LEU A 91 -4.37 -28.11 -0.27
N VAL A 92 -3.53 -27.78 -1.24
CA VAL A 92 -2.09 -27.62 -1.03
C VAL A 92 -1.72 -26.15 -1.21
N ILE A 93 -1.03 -25.56 -0.24
CA ILE A 93 -0.50 -24.20 -0.30
C ILE A 93 1.04 -24.26 -0.34
N GLU A 94 1.61 -23.86 -1.46
CA GLU A 94 3.05 -23.80 -1.69
C GLU A 94 3.63 -22.45 -1.27
N ALA A 95 4.66 -22.47 -0.42
CA ALA A 95 5.39 -21.31 0.08
C ALA A 95 6.90 -21.58 0.17
N VAL A 96 7.48 -22.13 -0.90
CA VAL A 96 8.91 -22.42 -1.06
C VAL A 96 9.63 -21.30 -1.83
N ALA A 97 10.88 -21.57 -2.23
CA ALA A 97 11.73 -20.62 -2.95
C ALA A 97 11.03 -20.03 -4.20
N GLU A 98 11.26 -18.74 -4.43
CA GLU A 98 10.65 -17.98 -5.54
C GLU A 98 11.37 -18.25 -6.88
N LYS A 99 11.33 -19.52 -7.32
CA LYS A 99 11.89 -20.00 -8.59
C LYS A 99 10.83 -20.78 -9.37
N LEU A 100 10.62 -20.42 -10.62
CA LEU A 100 9.55 -21.01 -11.44
C LEU A 100 9.71 -22.52 -11.60
N GLU A 101 10.91 -22.99 -11.88
CA GLU A 101 11.22 -24.40 -12.12
C GLU A 101 10.93 -25.23 -10.87
N VAL A 102 11.31 -24.72 -9.68
CA VAL A 102 11.07 -25.40 -8.40
C VAL A 102 9.56 -25.56 -8.16
N LYS A 103 8.78 -24.51 -8.38
CA LYS A 103 7.32 -24.57 -8.19
C LYS A 103 6.65 -25.50 -9.19
N GLN A 104 7.06 -25.46 -10.47
CA GLN A 104 6.56 -26.37 -11.50
C GLN A 104 6.82 -27.84 -11.13
N THR A 105 8.05 -28.18 -10.73
CA THR A 105 8.38 -29.55 -10.30
C THR A 105 7.52 -30.01 -9.13
N ILE A 106 7.38 -29.18 -8.09
CA ILE A 106 6.57 -29.51 -6.91
C ILE A 106 5.11 -29.77 -7.29
N PHE A 107 4.48 -28.89 -8.07
CA PHE A 107 3.08 -29.08 -8.45
C PHE A 107 2.87 -30.28 -9.39
N SER A 108 3.79 -30.56 -10.31
CA SER A 108 3.74 -31.75 -11.16
C SER A 108 3.84 -33.05 -10.36
N GLU A 109 4.71 -33.11 -9.35
CA GLU A 109 4.81 -34.27 -8.45
C GLU A 109 3.54 -34.45 -7.61
N LEU A 110 3.01 -33.36 -7.05
CA LEU A 110 1.78 -33.38 -6.26
C LEU A 110 0.55 -33.76 -7.09
N GLU A 111 0.49 -33.38 -8.35
CA GLU A 111 -0.59 -33.78 -9.27
C GLU A 111 -0.66 -35.31 -9.43
N GLY A 112 0.48 -36.00 -9.44
CA GLY A 112 0.53 -37.46 -9.47
C GLY A 112 0.23 -38.15 -8.13
N ILE A 113 0.26 -37.40 -7.02
CA ILE A 113 0.08 -37.93 -5.65
C ILE A 113 -1.33 -37.66 -5.11
N CYS A 114 -1.84 -36.45 -5.32
CA CYS A 114 -3.07 -35.97 -4.69
C CYS A 114 -4.30 -36.35 -5.53
N ASN A 115 -5.47 -36.37 -4.88
CA ASN A 115 -6.74 -36.60 -5.56
C ASN A 115 -6.97 -35.58 -6.70
N GLU A 116 -7.65 -35.98 -7.79
CA GLU A 116 -8.02 -35.11 -8.92
C GLU A 116 -8.77 -33.83 -8.49
N LYS A 117 -9.52 -33.88 -7.38
CA LYS A 117 -10.27 -32.73 -6.83
C LYS A 117 -9.45 -31.81 -5.92
N THR A 118 -8.19 -32.13 -5.66
CA THR A 118 -7.31 -31.32 -4.80
C THR A 118 -7.06 -29.97 -5.42
N ILE A 119 -7.26 -28.90 -4.65
CA ILE A 119 -6.91 -27.54 -5.10
C ILE A 119 -5.43 -27.30 -4.83
N PHE A 120 -4.75 -26.70 -5.81
CA PHE A 120 -3.38 -26.24 -5.68
C PHE A 120 -3.34 -24.72 -5.60
N ALA A 121 -2.57 -24.20 -4.64
CA ALA A 121 -2.41 -22.78 -4.44
C ALA A 121 -0.93 -22.43 -4.22
N SER A 122 -0.44 -21.40 -4.90
CA SER A 122 0.90 -20.83 -4.63
C SER A 122 0.79 -19.51 -3.87
N ASN A 123 1.64 -19.33 -2.85
CA ASN A 123 1.84 -18.06 -2.13
C ASN A 123 2.87 -17.14 -2.85
N THR A 124 3.26 -17.45 -4.09
CA THR A 124 4.17 -16.59 -4.88
C THR A 124 3.73 -15.12 -4.85
N SER A 125 4.70 -14.20 -4.82
CA SER A 125 4.48 -12.76 -4.79
C SER A 125 4.68 -12.09 -6.16
N SER A 126 5.35 -12.77 -7.10
CA SER A 126 5.73 -12.19 -8.39
C SER A 126 5.62 -13.14 -9.60
N LEU A 127 5.56 -14.45 -9.41
CA LEU A 127 5.51 -15.39 -10.52
C LEU A 127 4.08 -15.54 -11.07
N SER A 128 3.99 -15.79 -12.37
CA SER A 128 2.71 -16.02 -13.05
C SER A 128 2.13 -17.37 -12.64
N ILE A 129 0.89 -17.38 -12.14
CA ILE A 129 0.13 -18.60 -11.83
C ILE A 129 -0.04 -19.44 -13.10
N THR A 130 -0.28 -18.80 -14.24
CA THR A 130 -0.35 -19.47 -15.54
C THR A 130 0.96 -20.17 -15.90
N ALA A 131 2.11 -19.54 -15.62
CA ALA A 131 3.41 -20.14 -15.89
C ALA A 131 3.67 -21.33 -14.96
N ILE A 132 3.31 -21.23 -13.68
CA ILE A 132 3.43 -22.34 -12.72
C ILE A 132 2.58 -23.53 -13.16
N GLY A 133 1.35 -23.30 -13.60
CA GLY A 133 0.42 -24.37 -14.02
C GLY A 133 0.71 -24.98 -15.38
N ARG A 134 1.69 -24.47 -16.14
CA ARG A 134 1.95 -24.87 -17.54
C ARG A 134 2.18 -26.37 -17.72
N GLN A 135 2.80 -27.03 -16.74
CA GLN A 135 3.15 -28.46 -16.82
C GLN A 135 2.05 -29.38 -16.28
N LEU A 136 0.98 -28.82 -15.71
CA LEU A 136 -0.12 -29.60 -15.15
C LEU A 136 -1.06 -30.09 -16.25
N THR A 137 -1.54 -31.31 -16.06
CA THR A 137 -2.61 -31.95 -16.83
C THR A 137 -3.96 -31.31 -16.48
N HIS A 138 -4.15 -30.94 -15.21
CA HIS A 138 -5.34 -30.26 -14.71
C HIS A 138 -4.98 -28.87 -14.14
N PRO A 139 -4.64 -27.88 -14.99
CA PRO A 139 -4.28 -26.54 -14.52
C PRO A 139 -5.46 -25.75 -13.93
N GLU A 140 -6.70 -26.16 -14.19
CA GLU A 140 -7.93 -25.48 -13.76
C GLU A 140 -8.15 -25.46 -12.24
N ARG A 141 -7.44 -26.34 -11.51
CA ARG A 141 -7.43 -26.43 -10.04
C ARG A 141 -6.22 -25.74 -9.38
N LEU A 142 -5.36 -25.08 -10.17
CA LEU A 142 -4.27 -24.25 -9.65
C LEU A 142 -4.70 -22.78 -9.58
N ALA A 143 -4.44 -22.12 -8.46
CA ALA A 143 -4.61 -20.68 -8.26
C ALA A 143 -3.42 -20.09 -7.49
N GLY A 144 -3.41 -18.76 -7.32
CA GLY A 144 -2.60 -18.13 -6.28
C GLY A 144 -3.42 -17.86 -5.03
N LEU A 145 -2.78 -18.01 -3.87
CA LEU A 145 -3.35 -17.67 -2.56
C LEU A 145 -2.27 -16.93 -1.76
N HIS A 146 -2.11 -15.65 -2.06
CA HIS A 146 -0.98 -14.84 -1.63
C HIS A 146 -1.29 -14.12 -0.31
N PHE A 147 -0.63 -14.56 0.76
CA PHE A 147 -0.66 -13.97 2.09
C PHE A 147 0.43 -12.92 2.26
N PHE A 148 0.21 -11.98 3.18
CA PHE A 148 1.15 -10.89 3.47
C PHE A 148 1.87 -11.12 4.79
N ASN A 149 3.17 -10.83 4.84
CA ASN A 149 3.99 -11.04 6.04
C ASN A 149 3.69 -10.00 7.14
N PRO A 150 3.46 -10.39 8.40
CA PRO A 150 3.25 -11.76 8.89
C PRO A 150 1.83 -12.29 8.63
N ALA A 151 1.71 -13.49 8.06
CA ALA A 151 0.44 -14.07 7.63
C ALA A 151 -0.64 -14.15 8.74
N PRO A 152 -0.32 -14.47 10.02
CA PRO A 152 -1.32 -14.45 11.09
C PRO A 152 -1.87 -13.05 11.42
N VAL A 153 -1.09 -11.99 11.16
CA VAL A 153 -1.42 -10.61 11.53
C VAL A 153 -2.11 -9.86 10.39
N MET A 154 -1.57 -9.97 9.18
CA MET A 154 -2.11 -9.26 8.02
C MET A 154 -3.47 -9.81 7.63
N LYS A 155 -4.42 -8.91 7.32
CA LYS A 155 -5.82 -9.28 7.06
C LYS A 155 -6.06 -9.74 5.63
N LEU A 156 -5.32 -9.19 4.67
CA LEU A 156 -5.54 -9.44 3.25
C LEU A 156 -4.98 -10.79 2.79
N VAL A 157 -5.67 -11.42 1.85
CA VAL A 157 -5.13 -12.48 0.98
C VAL A 157 -5.56 -12.19 -0.46
N GLU A 158 -4.64 -12.21 -1.41
CA GLU A 158 -4.97 -12.12 -2.84
C GLU A 158 -5.25 -13.52 -3.39
N VAL A 159 -6.47 -13.74 -3.88
CA VAL A 159 -6.90 -14.96 -4.59
C VAL A 159 -6.68 -14.73 -6.08
N ILE A 160 -5.63 -15.33 -6.63
CA ILE A 160 -5.12 -14.99 -7.96
C ILE A 160 -5.55 -16.04 -8.98
N ARG A 161 -6.24 -15.57 -10.02
CA ARG A 161 -6.70 -16.35 -11.16
C ARG A 161 -5.63 -16.44 -12.24
N GLY A 162 -5.11 -17.65 -12.48
CA GLY A 162 -4.37 -17.99 -13.69
C GLY A 162 -5.28 -18.10 -14.91
N LEU A 163 -4.72 -18.35 -16.09
CA LEU A 163 -5.49 -18.40 -17.33
C LEU A 163 -6.56 -19.50 -17.32
N GLU A 164 -6.21 -20.69 -16.84
CA GLU A 164 -7.08 -21.86 -16.82
C GLU A 164 -7.85 -22.02 -15.50
N THR A 165 -7.52 -21.25 -14.46
CA THR A 165 -8.11 -21.39 -13.12
C THR A 165 -9.64 -21.26 -13.17
N SER A 166 -10.34 -22.30 -12.72
CA SER A 166 -11.79 -22.36 -12.76
C SER A 166 -12.46 -21.39 -11.77
N ASP A 167 -13.66 -20.94 -12.11
CA ASP A 167 -14.49 -20.11 -11.22
C ASP A 167 -14.81 -20.81 -9.89
N THR A 168 -15.00 -22.13 -9.93
CA THR A 168 -15.25 -22.97 -8.75
C THR A 168 -14.11 -22.88 -7.76
N VAL A 169 -12.86 -23.01 -8.21
CA VAL A 169 -11.67 -22.89 -7.35
C VAL A 169 -11.56 -21.50 -6.74
N ILE A 170 -11.77 -20.44 -7.53
CA ILE A 170 -11.74 -19.06 -7.01
C ILE A 170 -12.81 -18.86 -5.93
N LYS A 171 -14.03 -19.36 -6.14
CA LYS A 171 -15.12 -19.29 -5.16
C LYS A 171 -14.77 -20.04 -3.87
N GLN A 172 -14.28 -21.27 -3.98
CA GLN A 172 -13.88 -22.08 -2.83
C GLN A 172 -12.75 -21.42 -2.03
N LEU A 173 -11.75 -20.84 -2.70
CA LEU A 173 -10.65 -20.13 -2.04
C LEU A 173 -11.12 -18.82 -1.39
N LYS A 174 -12.05 -18.09 -2.01
CA LYS A 174 -12.68 -16.89 -1.41
C LYS A 174 -13.41 -17.27 -0.11
N GLU A 175 -14.27 -18.28 -0.15
CA GLU A 175 -15.04 -18.76 1.00
C GLU A 175 -14.13 -19.28 2.13
N LEU A 176 -13.09 -20.05 1.76
CA LEU A 176 -12.08 -20.52 2.71
C LEU A 176 -11.34 -19.36 3.38
N THR A 177 -10.90 -18.38 2.60
CA THR A 177 -10.19 -17.20 3.12
C THR A 177 -11.06 -16.40 4.10
N LEU A 178 -12.35 -16.24 3.80
CA LEU A 178 -13.31 -15.62 4.73
C LEU A 178 -13.42 -16.42 6.03
N SER A 179 -13.42 -17.75 5.96
CA SER A 179 -13.46 -18.62 7.16
C SER A 179 -12.22 -18.45 8.06
N PHE A 180 -11.09 -18.02 7.49
CA PHE A 180 -9.87 -17.69 8.24
C PHE A 180 -9.96 -16.33 8.96
N GLY A 181 -11.07 -15.60 8.82
CA GLY A 181 -11.20 -14.22 9.30
C GLY A 181 -10.35 -13.23 8.50
N LYS A 182 -9.97 -13.60 7.27
CA LYS A 182 -9.19 -12.77 6.34
C LYS A 182 -10.12 -12.07 5.35
N VAL A 183 -9.58 -11.08 4.64
CA VAL A 183 -10.25 -10.35 3.57
C VAL A 183 -9.68 -10.87 2.24
N PRO A 184 -10.42 -11.72 1.50
CA PRO A 184 -10.00 -12.09 0.16
C PRO A 184 -10.25 -10.95 -0.81
N VAL A 185 -9.31 -10.73 -1.72
CA VAL A 185 -9.50 -9.92 -2.93
C VAL A 185 -9.17 -10.77 -4.13
N ILE A 186 -9.96 -10.67 -5.21
CA ILE A 186 -9.75 -11.49 -6.41
C ILE A 186 -9.02 -10.67 -7.46
N CYS A 187 -7.97 -11.24 -8.05
CA CYS A 187 -7.31 -10.63 -9.19
C CYS A 187 -6.86 -11.65 -10.23
N ARG A 188 -6.56 -11.16 -11.44
CA ARG A 188 -5.87 -11.95 -12.47
C ARG A 188 -4.37 -12.04 -12.19
N SER A 189 -3.74 -13.08 -12.72
CA SER A 189 -2.29 -13.30 -12.67
C SER A 189 -1.55 -12.33 -13.59
N THR A 190 -1.36 -11.09 -13.12
CA THR A 190 -0.50 -10.07 -13.75
C THR A 190 0.68 -9.73 -12.84
N PRO A 191 1.80 -9.19 -13.38
CA PRO A 191 2.97 -8.88 -12.56
C PRO A 191 2.63 -7.97 -11.38
N GLY A 192 2.99 -8.41 -10.17
CA GLY A 192 2.72 -7.69 -8.91
C GLY A 192 1.26 -7.70 -8.44
N PHE A 193 0.37 -8.49 -9.07
CA PHE A 193 -1.05 -8.65 -8.70
C PHE A 193 -1.77 -7.30 -8.50
N ILE A 194 -2.32 -7.05 -7.30
CA ILE A 194 -2.86 -5.74 -6.94
C ILE A 194 -1.83 -5.00 -6.07
N VAL A 195 -1.51 -5.54 -4.89
CA VAL A 195 -0.80 -4.78 -3.84
C VAL A 195 0.61 -4.40 -4.26
N ASN A 196 1.41 -5.35 -4.73
CA ASN A 196 2.81 -5.09 -5.08
C ASN A 196 2.92 -4.09 -6.23
N ARG A 197 1.97 -4.14 -7.16
CA ARG A 197 1.86 -3.25 -8.30
C ARG A 197 1.41 -1.84 -7.93
N VAL A 198 0.24 -1.71 -7.29
CA VAL A 198 -0.35 -0.41 -6.92
C VAL A 198 0.48 0.29 -5.86
N ALA A 199 1.25 -0.42 -5.02
CA ALA A 199 2.14 0.21 -4.04
C ALA A 199 3.41 0.83 -4.64
N ARG A 200 3.80 0.52 -5.90
CA ARG A 200 5.08 1.01 -6.45
C ARG A 200 5.25 2.54 -6.39
N PRO A 201 4.24 3.36 -6.75
CA PRO A 201 4.37 4.82 -6.66
C PRO A 201 4.59 5.35 -5.24
N PHE A 202 4.11 4.64 -4.21
CA PHE A 202 4.31 5.06 -2.82
C PHE A 202 5.80 5.16 -2.46
N TYR A 203 6.61 4.19 -2.90
CA TYR A 203 8.05 4.23 -2.72
C TYR A 203 8.70 5.18 -3.72
N ALA A 204 8.32 5.05 -4.99
CA ALA A 204 9.06 5.68 -6.08
C ALA A 204 8.93 7.21 -6.11
N GLU A 205 7.78 7.79 -5.72
CA GLU A 205 7.63 9.25 -5.67
C GLU A 205 8.49 9.88 -4.55
N THR A 206 8.59 9.23 -3.39
CA THR A 206 9.45 9.72 -2.30
C THR A 206 10.94 9.51 -2.60
N MET A 207 11.31 8.41 -3.27
CA MET A 207 12.68 8.21 -3.75
C MET A 207 13.09 9.27 -4.77
N ARG A 208 12.18 9.64 -5.69
CA ARG A 208 12.43 10.71 -6.65
C ARG A 208 12.60 12.07 -5.96
N ALA A 209 11.75 12.38 -4.97
CA ALA A 209 11.92 13.59 -4.16
C ALA A 209 13.26 13.59 -3.38
N LEU A 210 13.73 12.41 -2.93
CA LEU A 210 15.03 12.29 -2.28
C LEU A 210 16.19 12.51 -3.26
N GLU A 211 16.13 11.92 -4.46
CA GLU A 211 17.14 12.09 -5.53
C GLU A 211 17.20 13.55 -6.02
N GLU A 212 16.05 14.24 -6.09
CA GLU A 212 15.94 15.66 -6.42
C GLU A 212 16.26 16.58 -5.21
N GLN A 213 16.74 16.02 -4.09
CA GLN A 213 17.16 16.73 -2.87
C GLN A 213 16.09 17.64 -2.25
N ILE A 214 14.82 17.25 -2.36
CA ILE A 214 13.70 18.04 -1.85
C ILE A 214 13.75 18.19 -0.32
N ALA A 215 14.06 17.11 0.40
CA ALA A 215 14.33 17.17 1.83
C ALA A 215 15.06 15.91 2.34
N SER A 216 15.43 15.92 3.62
CA SER A 216 16.00 14.75 4.30
C SER A 216 15.00 13.58 4.37
N PRO A 217 15.46 12.32 4.49
CA PRO A 217 14.59 11.16 4.66
C PRO A 217 13.55 11.31 5.77
N ALA A 218 13.95 11.83 6.93
CA ALA A 218 13.06 12.04 8.07
C ALA A 218 11.95 13.04 7.77
N THR A 219 12.27 14.13 7.06
CA THR A 219 11.29 15.14 6.65
C THR A 219 10.31 14.59 5.61
N LEU A 220 10.82 13.86 4.60
CA LEU A 220 9.98 13.27 3.56
C LEU A 220 9.01 12.22 4.14
N ASP A 221 9.51 11.35 5.02
CA ASP A 221 8.69 10.36 5.71
C ASP A 221 7.65 11.02 6.62
N SER A 222 7.99 12.11 7.31
CA SER A 222 7.05 12.86 8.15
C SER A 222 5.97 13.57 7.32
N ALA A 223 6.30 14.09 6.14
CA ALA A 223 5.31 14.67 5.24
C ALA A 223 4.28 13.63 4.77
N ILE A 224 4.70 12.39 4.45
CA ILE A 224 3.78 11.32 4.06
C ILE A 224 3.01 10.73 5.27
N ARG A 225 3.69 10.50 6.40
CA ARG A 225 3.10 9.86 7.59
C ARG A 225 2.29 10.82 8.45
N ASP A 226 2.91 11.90 8.90
CA ASP A 226 2.37 12.78 9.94
C ASP A 226 1.48 13.90 9.37
N ALA A 227 1.70 14.31 8.11
CA ALA A 227 0.82 15.22 7.38
C ALA A 227 -0.14 14.45 6.42
N GLY A 228 0.38 13.53 5.61
CA GLY A 228 -0.40 12.77 4.63
C GLY A 228 -1.33 11.71 5.23
N GLY A 229 -1.01 11.18 6.41
CA GLY A 229 -1.86 10.24 7.17
C GLY A 229 -1.60 8.75 6.88
N PHE A 230 -0.52 8.40 6.18
CA PHE A 230 -0.10 7.01 6.05
C PHE A 230 0.47 6.47 7.37
N ALA A 231 0.40 5.15 7.59
CA ALA A 231 0.86 4.55 8.84
C ALA A 231 2.38 4.66 9.07
N MET A 232 3.16 4.70 7.99
CA MET A 232 4.62 4.77 8.00
C MET A 232 5.11 5.51 6.76
N GLY A 233 6.23 6.25 6.89
CA GLY A 233 6.85 6.90 5.74
C GLY A 233 7.48 5.87 4.78
N PRO A 234 7.55 6.15 3.46
CA PRO A 234 8.01 5.17 2.47
C PRO A 234 9.46 4.72 2.69
N LEU A 235 10.36 5.61 3.09
CA LEU A 235 11.78 5.29 3.27
C LEU A 235 11.96 4.40 4.50
N GLN A 236 11.36 4.77 5.63
CA GLN A 236 11.31 3.94 6.84
C GLN A 236 10.66 2.58 6.59
N LEU A 237 9.63 2.52 5.73
CA LEU A 237 8.99 1.26 5.36
C LEU A 237 9.94 0.37 4.53
N THR A 238 10.71 0.94 3.61
CA THR A 238 11.71 0.16 2.86
C THR A 238 12.83 -0.39 3.76
N ASP A 239 13.26 0.36 4.78
CA ASP A 239 14.20 -0.15 5.78
C ASP A 239 13.62 -1.31 6.62
N LEU A 240 12.32 -1.27 6.91
CA LEU A 240 11.62 -2.32 7.66
C LEU A 240 11.45 -3.59 6.82
N ILE A 241 11.06 -3.45 5.55
CA ILE A 241 10.93 -4.56 4.61
C ILE A 241 12.31 -5.17 4.28
N GLY A 242 13.31 -4.29 4.13
CA GLY A 242 14.62 -4.59 3.60
C GLY A 242 14.74 -4.11 2.15
N HIS A 243 15.82 -3.36 1.85
CA HIS A 243 16.00 -2.75 0.54
C HIS A 243 16.18 -3.78 -0.57
N ASP A 244 16.86 -4.89 -0.31
CA ASP A 244 17.04 -6.00 -1.25
C ASP A 244 15.70 -6.60 -1.68
N VAL A 245 14.79 -6.82 -0.72
CA VAL A 245 13.45 -7.36 -1.00
C VAL A 245 12.61 -6.34 -1.76
N ASN A 246 12.54 -5.10 -1.29
CA ASN A 246 11.72 -4.08 -1.92
C ASN A 246 12.22 -3.74 -3.34
N TYR A 247 13.53 -3.63 -3.53
CA TYR A 247 14.16 -3.35 -4.83
C TYR A 247 13.93 -4.51 -5.81
N ALA A 248 14.15 -5.75 -5.39
CA ALA A 248 13.94 -6.92 -6.25
C ALA A 248 12.49 -7.02 -6.74
N VAL A 249 11.50 -6.68 -5.90
CA VAL A 249 10.10 -6.61 -6.31
C VAL A 249 9.86 -5.47 -7.31
N THR A 250 10.43 -4.28 -7.08
CA THR A 250 10.33 -3.17 -8.05
C THR A 250 10.93 -3.56 -9.40
N GLU A 251 12.13 -4.12 -9.40
CA GLU A 251 12.84 -4.55 -10.61
C GLU A 251 12.08 -5.64 -11.36
N SER A 252 11.54 -6.63 -10.63
CA SER A 252 10.72 -7.69 -11.23
C SER A 252 9.46 -7.13 -11.91
N VAL A 253 8.75 -6.21 -11.25
CA VAL A 253 7.57 -5.55 -11.83
C VAL A 253 7.99 -4.71 -13.05
N PHE A 254 9.07 -3.94 -12.95
CA PHE A 254 9.57 -3.10 -14.03
C PHE A 254 9.92 -3.91 -15.28
N GLN A 255 10.69 -4.99 -15.13
CA GLN A 255 11.06 -5.89 -16.23
C GLN A 255 9.82 -6.56 -16.83
N ALA A 256 8.90 -7.05 -15.99
CA ALA A 256 7.71 -7.76 -16.46
C ALA A 256 6.72 -6.87 -17.22
N PHE A 257 6.75 -5.55 -17.00
CA PHE A 257 6.00 -4.55 -17.77
C PHE A 257 6.80 -3.99 -18.96
N GLY A 258 7.93 -4.59 -19.33
CA GLY A 258 8.73 -4.15 -20.48
C GLY A 258 9.42 -2.81 -20.25
N TYR A 259 9.86 -2.56 -19.01
CA TYR A 259 10.53 -1.34 -18.59
C TYR A 259 9.67 -0.08 -18.70
N ASP A 260 8.38 -0.19 -18.34
CA ASP A 260 7.49 0.97 -18.23
C ASP A 260 8.00 1.99 -17.19
N PRO A 261 8.26 3.26 -17.55
CA PRO A 261 8.84 4.27 -16.65
C PRO A 261 8.09 4.50 -15.34
N ARG A 262 6.80 4.12 -15.27
CA ARG A 262 6.01 4.13 -14.03
C ARG A 262 6.59 3.25 -12.92
N PHE A 263 7.26 2.16 -13.30
CA PHE A 263 7.85 1.20 -12.37
C PHE A 263 9.37 1.30 -12.29
N GLN A 264 9.97 2.33 -12.89
CA GLN A 264 11.41 2.54 -12.88
C GLN A 264 11.98 2.48 -11.45
N THR A 265 13.07 1.75 -11.29
CA THR A 265 13.82 1.62 -10.04
C THR A 265 14.61 2.90 -9.71
N SER A 266 14.89 3.10 -8.42
CA SER A 266 15.73 4.21 -7.95
C SER A 266 17.19 3.80 -7.88
N LEU A 267 18.09 4.69 -8.35
CA LEU A 267 19.53 4.48 -8.25
C LEU A 267 19.99 4.58 -6.80
N MET A 268 19.43 5.51 -6.02
CA MET A 268 19.72 5.62 -4.59
C MET A 268 19.41 4.32 -3.83
N GLN A 269 18.26 3.70 -4.13
CA GLN A 269 17.91 2.42 -3.51
C GLN A 269 18.85 1.29 -3.96
N LEU A 270 19.26 1.26 -5.22
CA LEU A 270 20.21 0.28 -5.73
C LEU A 270 21.56 0.37 -5.00
N GLU A 271 22.08 1.58 -4.79
CA GLU A 271 23.34 1.80 -4.06
C GLU A 271 23.25 1.28 -2.61
N LEU A 272 22.11 1.45 -1.92
CA LEU A 272 21.92 0.87 -0.60
C LEU A 272 21.98 -0.66 -0.61
N VAL A 273 21.36 -1.30 -1.62
CA VAL A 273 21.43 -2.75 -1.79
C VAL A 273 22.86 -3.21 -2.06
N GLN A 274 23.57 -2.56 -2.98
CA GLN A 274 24.94 -2.90 -3.34
C GLN A 274 25.93 -2.70 -2.18
N ALA A 275 25.70 -1.68 -1.34
CA ALA A 275 26.47 -1.44 -0.13
C ALA A 275 26.16 -2.42 1.02
N GLY A 276 25.14 -3.28 0.89
CA GLY A 276 24.67 -4.15 1.98
C GLY A 276 23.93 -3.39 3.10
N HIS A 277 23.52 -2.15 2.85
CA HIS A 277 22.68 -1.34 3.73
C HIS A 277 21.20 -1.71 3.50
N LEU A 278 20.80 -2.88 4.01
CA LEU A 278 19.50 -3.49 3.81
C LEU A 278 18.43 -3.09 4.85
N GLY A 279 18.60 -1.98 5.56
CA GLY A 279 17.66 -1.48 6.56
C GLY A 279 17.82 -2.12 7.93
N ARG A 280 16.72 -2.45 8.61
CA ARG A 280 16.73 -2.92 10.01
C ARG A 280 17.55 -4.19 10.21
N LYS A 281 17.47 -5.13 9.26
CA LYS A 281 18.15 -6.44 9.36
C LYS A 281 19.67 -6.34 9.27
N SER A 282 20.19 -5.31 8.61
CA SER A 282 21.62 -4.97 8.55
C SER A 282 22.00 -3.80 9.46
N LYS A 283 21.05 -3.35 10.29
CA LYS A 283 21.15 -2.17 11.16
C LYS A 283 21.42 -0.82 10.45
N GLN A 284 21.33 -0.77 9.13
CA GLN A 284 21.61 0.43 8.34
C GLN A 284 20.86 0.39 7.00
N GLY A 285 20.14 1.47 6.69
CA GLY A 285 19.44 1.76 5.43
C GLY A 285 19.43 3.27 5.21
N PHE A 286 18.26 3.88 5.00
CA PHE A 286 18.13 5.34 5.11
C PHE A 286 18.32 5.83 6.55
N TYR A 287 18.03 4.96 7.51
CA TYR A 287 18.19 5.20 8.93
C TYR A 287 19.24 4.25 9.53
N HIS A 288 19.75 4.60 10.72
CA HIS A 288 20.67 3.75 11.48
C HIS A 288 19.94 3.07 12.62
N TYR A 289 19.99 1.74 12.72
CA TYR A 289 19.31 0.96 13.77
C TYR A 289 20.27 0.32 14.76
N ASP A 290 21.45 0.93 14.94
CA ASP A 290 22.37 0.52 15.99
C ASP A 290 21.97 1.14 17.32
N ASP A 291 22.04 0.36 18.39
CA ASP A 291 21.67 0.78 19.73
C ASP A 291 22.66 1.88 20.14
N ASN A 292 22.25 3.15 20.07
CA ASN A 292 22.84 4.38 20.66
C ASN A 292 22.83 5.61 19.71
N LYS A 293 22.47 5.48 18.43
CA LYS A 293 22.38 6.65 17.54
C LYS A 293 20.98 7.26 17.58
N PRO A 294 20.83 8.57 17.89
CA PRO A 294 19.53 9.23 17.75
C PRO A 294 19.10 9.21 16.28
N GLN A 295 17.82 8.95 16.05
CA GLN A 295 17.28 9.04 14.70
C GLN A 295 17.22 10.50 14.24
N PRO A 296 17.47 10.79 12.96
CA PRO A 296 17.25 12.13 12.42
C PRO A 296 15.80 12.53 12.64
N LEU A 297 15.60 13.77 13.11
CA LEU A 297 14.28 14.35 13.29
C LEU A 297 13.83 15.05 12.00
N PRO A 298 12.52 15.07 11.70
CA PRO A 298 12.02 15.85 10.58
C PRO A 298 12.26 17.34 10.81
N LEU A 299 12.58 18.05 9.73
CA LEU A 299 12.67 19.51 9.75
C LEU A 299 11.25 20.11 9.70
N VAL A 300 10.90 20.88 10.73
CA VAL A 300 9.65 21.65 10.81
C VAL A 300 9.98 23.12 11.03
N ALA A 301 9.13 24.01 10.54
CA ALA A 301 9.28 25.44 10.73
C ALA A 301 9.23 25.81 12.20
N GLU A 302 10.10 26.75 12.60
CA GLU A 302 10.08 27.34 13.93
C GLU A 302 8.74 28.04 14.21
N LYS A 303 8.40 28.16 15.50
CA LYS A 303 7.17 28.83 15.92
C LYS A 303 7.23 30.31 15.54
N ILE A 304 6.25 30.76 14.76
CA ILE A 304 6.14 32.15 14.34
C ILE A 304 5.18 32.89 15.28
N HIS A 305 5.65 34.02 15.80
CA HIS A 305 4.85 34.97 16.55
C HIS A 305 4.57 36.17 15.66
N LEU A 306 3.29 36.51 15.46
CA LEU A 306 2.89 37.66 14.67
C LEU A 306 2.49 38.81 15.58
N ASP A 307 2.91 40.03 15.23
CA ASP A 307 2.58 41.26 15.97
C ASP A 307 1.13 41.72 15.78
N ARG A 308 0.45 41.17 14.77
CA ARG A 308 -0.93 41.51 14.41
C ARG A 308 -1.74 40.25 14.15
N PRO A 309 -3.05 40.25 14.47
CA PRO A 309 -3.92 39.13 14.14
C PRO A 309 -4.01 38.95 12.62
N LEU A 310 -4.15 37.69 12.19
CA LEU A 310 -4.37 37.34 10.79
C LEU A 310 -5.82 37.63 10.39
N ASN A 311 -6.00 38.24 9.22
CA ASN A 311 -7.30 38.31 8.55
C ASN A 311 -7.42 37.10 7.61
N ILE A 312 -8.35 36.19 7.91
CA ILE A 312 -8.49 34.91 7.20
C ILE A 312 -9.85 34.89 6.51
N LYS A 313 -9.84 34.61 5.21
CA LYS A 313 -11.05 34.30 4.44
C LYS A 313 -10.92 32.93 3.82
N ALA A 314 -11.98 32.13 3.91
CA ALA A 314 -12.05 30.81 3.30
C ALA A 314 -13.17 30.80 2.25
N HIS A 315 -12.81 30.58 0.99
CA HIS A 315 -13.74 30.56 -0.15
C HIS A 315 -13.70 29.19 -0.84
N GLY A 316 -14.74 28.88 -1.62
CA GLY A 316 -14.83 27.65 -2.44
C GLY A 316 -15.53 26.47 -1.75
N ASP A 317 -15.53 25.32 -2.43
CA ASP A 317 -16.25 24.12 -1.96
C ASP A 317 -15.45 23.29 -0.94
N TRP A 318 -15.59 23.66 0.33
CA TRP A 318 -14.98 22.94 1.44
C TRP A 318 -15.63 21.59 1.78
N GLN A 319 -16.75 21.20 1.14
CA GLN A 319 -17.39 19.89 1.36
C GLN A 319 -16.50 18.73 0.90
N ILE A 320 -15.56 19.00 0.00
CA ILE A 320 -14.56 18.04 -0.50
C ILE A 320 -13.58 17.62 0.62
N PHE A 321 -13.33 18.50 1.58
CA PHE A 321 -12.46 18.28 2.74
C PHE A 321 -13.20 18.54 4.05
N PRO A 322 -14.18 17.70 4.42
CA PRO A 322 -15.04 17.96 5.57
C PRO A 322 -14.25 18.05 6.88
N GLU A 323 -13.18 17.27 7.03
CA GLU A 323 -12.31 17.32 8.20
C GLU A 323 -11.52 18.62 8.29
N PHE A 324 -11.15 19.21 7.15
CA PHE A 324 -10.48 20.51 7.15
C PHE A 324 -11.48 21.64 7.37
N ALA A 325 -12.66 21.56 6.76
CA ALA A 325 -13.77 22.49 7.02
C ALA A 325 -14.08 22.54 8.53
N GLN A 326 -14.21 21.37 9.17
CA GLN A 326 -14.38 21.26 10.62
C GLN A 326 -13.24 21.95 11.37
N LEU A 327 -11.98 21.61 11.07
CA LEU A 327 -10.81 22.22 11.72
C LEU A 327 -10.81 23.75 11.62
N LEU A 328 -11.16 24.31 10.46
CA LEU A 328 -11.25 25.76 10.25
C LEU A 328 -12.35 26.37 11.14
N THR A 329 -13.55 25.78 11.14
CA THR A 329 -14.68 26.29 11.93
C THR A 329 -14.45 26.20 13.44
N GLU A 330 -13.84 25.12 13.93
CA GLU A 330 -13.47 24.95 15.35
C GLU A 330 -12.44 25.99 15.82
N ASN A 331 -11.66 26.55 14.89
CA ASN A 331 -10.70 27.64 15.14
C ASN A 331 -11.27 29.03 14.78
N GLY A 332 -12.60 29.16 14.66
CA GLY A 332 -13.29 30.44 14.49
C GLY A 332 -13.20 31.04 13.09
N ILE A 333 -12.79 30.27 12.08
CA ILE A 333 -12.71 30.72 10.68
C ILE A 333 -14.06 30.46 10.01
N SER A 334 -14.67 31.54 9.51
CA SER A 334 -15.93 31.44 8.76
C SER A 334 -15.67 30.96 7.34
N LEU A 335 -16.45 29.98 6.88
CA LEU A 335 -16.41 29.47 5.52
C LEU A 335 -17.45 30.21 4.67
N GLU A 336 -17.01 30.97 3.68
CA GLU A 336 -17.93 31.60 2.73
C GLU A 336 -18.43 30.55 1.75
N GLY A 337 -19.73 30.24 1.83
CA GLY A 337 -20.38 29.24 0.98
C GLY A 337 -20.52 29.68 -0.48
N LEU A 338 -20.73 28.69 -1.36
CA LEU A 338 -21.04 28.93 -2.77
C LEU A 338 -22.37 29.68 -2.95
N THR A 339 -22.32 30.82 -3.66
CA THR A 339 -23.44 31.19 -4.54
C THR A 339 -23.57 30.13 -5.64
N GLN A 340 -24.79 29.76 -6.03
CA GLN A 340 -25.18 28.56 -6.82
C GLN A 340 -24.48 28.30 -8.18
N HIS A 341 -23.46 29.07 -8.58
CA HIS A 341 -22.88 29.05 -9.93
C HIS A 341 -21.34 29.16 -10.04
N SER A 342 -20.55 28.77 -9.04
CA SER A 342 -19.09 28.71 -9.24
C SER A 342 -18.46 27.43 -8.72
N GLU A 343 -17.89 26.63 -9.62
CA GLU A 343 -16.96 25.52 -9.34
C GLU A 343 -15.64 26.06 -8.74
N GLN A 344 -15.70 26.67 -7.55
CA GLN A 344 -14.52 27.28 -6.92
C GLN A 344 -13.84 26.30 -5.96
N PHE A 345 -12.55 26.11 -6.17
CA PHE A 345 -11.70 25.27 -5.31
C PHE A 345 -11.51 25.88 -3.91
N PRO A 346 -11.38 25.04 -2.87
CA PRO A 346 -11.02 25.48 -1.52
C PRO A 346 -9.77 26.36 -1.54
N THR A 347 -9.95 27.63 -1.18
CA THR A 347 -8.88 28.61 -1.17
C THR A 347 -8.98 29.44 0.09
N LEU A 348 -7.84 29.64 0.74
CA LEU A 348 -7.68 30.51 1.89
C LEU A 348 -6.97 31.78 1.45
N ILE A 349 -7.43 32.92 1.94
CA ILE A 349 -6.72 34.19 1.82
C ILE A 349 -6.34 34.59 3.23
N VAL A 350 -5.04 34.56 3.52
CA VAL A 350 -4.46 34.98 4.80
C VAL A 350 -3.76 36.31 4.58
N ASN A 351 -4.40 37.40 5.02
CA ASN A 351 -4.05 38.78 4.66
C ASN A 351 -3.99 38.97 3.14
N ASP A 352 -2.78 39.04 2.58
CA ASP A 352 -2.47 39.18 1.16
C ASP A 352 -1.89 37.91 0.53
N VAL A 353 -1.87 36.78 1.25
CA VAL A 353 -1.34 35.50 0.78
C VAL A 353 -2.48 34.55 0.40
N ILE A 354 -2.44 34.04 -0.83
CA ILE A 354 -3.33 32.98 -1.30
C ILE A 354 -2.73 31.63 -0.88
N ILE A 355 -3.50 30.86 -0.12
CA ILE A 355 -3.16 29.51 0.30
C ILE A 355 -4.12 28.54 -0.40
N MET A 356 -3.58 27.66 -1.23
CA MET A 356 -4.37 26.73 -2.05
C MET A 356 -3.78 25.32 -2.05
N LEU A 357 -4.61 24.32 -2.32
CA LEU A 357 -4.14 22.94 -2.46
C LEU A 357 -3.24 22.82 -3.70
N THR A 358 -2.13 22.10 -3.58
CA THR A 358 -1.27 21.83 -4.75
C THR A 358 -2.02 21.05 -5.84
N ASN A 359 -1.76 21.41 -7.10
CA ASN A 359 -2.42 20.84 -8.28
C ASN A 359 -1.42 20.28 -9.32
N GLY A 360 -0.14 20.14 -8.96
CA GLY A 360 0.92 19.73 -9.89
C GLY A 360 1.71 20.86 -10.53
N GLU A 361 1.24 22.11 -10.48
CA GLU A 361 2.05 23.27 -10.81
C GLU A 361 2.82 23.77 -9.59
N LEU A 362 3.84 24.61 -9.85
CA LEU A 362 4.57 25.31 -8.80
C LEU A 362 3.71 26.41 -8.16
N ALA A 363 3.94 26.67 -6.87
CA ALA A 363 3.38 27.85 -6.20
C ALA A 363 3.86 29.14 -6.91
N SER A 364 5.11 29.16 -7.38
CA SER A 364 5.71 30.27 -8.12
C SER A 364 5.01 30.57 -9.44
N SER A 365 4.54 29.54 -10.16
CA SER A 365 3.77 29.72 -11.40
C SER A 365 2.42 30.39 -11.11
N HIS A 366 1.73 29.95 -10.06
CA HIS A 366 0.49 30.58 -9.63
C HIS A 366 0.70 32.02 -9.16
N ALA A 367 1.74 32.28 -8.36
CA ALA A 367 2.05 33.62 -7.89
C ALA A 367 2.28 34.61 -9.06
N GLN A 368 2.96 34.15 -10.12
CA GLN A 368 3.17 34.94 -11.32
C GLN A 368 1.87 35.25 -12.06
N ILE A 369 0.98 34.27 -12.21
CA ILE A 369 -0.31 34.44 -12.91
C ILE A 369 -1.24 35.35 -12.10
N GLN A 370 -1.35 35.11 -10.80
CA GLN A 370 -2.24 35.83 -9.90
C GLN A 370 -1.69 37.21 -9.50
N LYS A 371 -0.40 37.47 -9.73
CA LYS A 371 0.33 38.68 -9.29
C LYS A 371 0.17 38.93 -7.79
N GLN A 372 0.17 37.85 -7.02
CA GLN A 372 -0.06 37.82 -5.58
C GLN A 372 0.79 36.72 -4.95
N ALA A 373 1.10 36.84 -3.65
CA ALA A 373 1.83 35.80 -2.94
C ALA A 373 1.00 34.52 -2.85
N VAL A 374 1.63 33.38 -3.18
CA VAL A 374 0.98 32.06 -3.17
C VAL A 374 1.76 31.10 -2.30
N VAL A 375 1.03 30.32 -1.52
CA VAL A 375 1.53 29.17 -0.78
C VAL A 375 0.66 27.97 -1.14
N HIS A 376 1.30 26.86 -1.49
CA HIS A 376 0.60 25.59 -1.63
C HIS A 376 0.60 24.83 -0.32
N PHE A 377 -0.49 24.16 0.00
CA PHE A 377 -0.51 23.10 1.00
C PHE A 377 -0.76 21.73 0.35
N ASP A 378 -0.27 20.68 0.99
CA ASP A 378 -0.36 19.31 0.49
C ASP A 378 -1.65 18.61 0.94
N LEU A 379 -1.99 17.51 0.25
CA LEU A 379 -3.09 16.63 0.58
C LEU A 379 -2.88 15.95 1.95
N SER A 380 -3.96 15.74 2.69
CA SER A 380 -3.98 14.87 3.88
C SER A 380 -5.15 13.90 3.79
N ALA A 381 -4.97 12.68 4.32
CA ALA A 381 -6.09 11.74 4.51
C ALA A 381 -7.12 12.27 5.51
N ASN A 382 -6.68 13.06 6.50
CA ASN A 382 -7.53 13.68 7.51
C ASN A 382 -6.81 14.86 8.16
N TYR A 383 -7.12 16.08 7.72
CA TYR A 383 -6.52 17.32 8.23
C TYR A 383 -6.81 17.57 9.71
N LEU A 384 -7.92 17.07 10.26
CA LEU A 384 -8.26 17.25 11.67
C LEU A 384 -7.27 16.49 12.56
N THR A 385 -7.02 15.21 12.26
CA THR A 385 -6.14 14.35 13.06
C THR A 385 -4.66 14.46 12.71
N ALA A 386 -4.30 14.97 11.53
CA ALA A 386 -2.91 15.12 11.12
C ALA A 386 -2.15 16.05 12.08
N LYS A 387 -0.94 15.66 12.48
CA LYS A 387 -0.12 16.46 13.40
C LYS A 387 0.68 17.54 12.68
N ALA A 388 0.92 17.32 11.39
CA ALA A 388 1.68 18.22 10.55
C ALA A 388 0.87 18.64 9.30
N ILE A 389 1.34 19.68 8.64
CA ILE A 389 0.92 20.06 7.29
C ILE A 389 2.16 20.41 6.48
N THR A 390 2.19 19.95 5.23
CA THR A 390 3.27 20.25 4.29
C THR A 390 2.86 21.41 3.41
N ILE A 391 3.76 22.39 3.25
CA ILE A 391 3.56 23.56 2.40
C ILE A 391 4.78 23.81 1.50
N SER A 392 4.57 24.52 0.39
CA SER A 392 5.63 25.21 -0.33
C SER A 392 5.25 26.67 -0.56
N CYS A 393 6.25 27.54 -0.55
CA CYS A 393 6.08 28.96 -0.78
C CYS A 393 6.60 29.33 -2.17
N ALA A 394 5.88 30.19 -2.87
CA ALA A 394 6.34 30.75 -4.13
C ALA A 394 7.65 31.54 -3.95
N ALA A 395 8.54 31.47 -4.94
CA ALA A 395 9.85 32.14 -4.89
C ALA A 395 9.73 33.67 -4.83
N GLN A 396 8.61 34.23 -5.29
CA GLN A 396 8.33 35.66 -5.27
C GLN A 396 7.81 36.17 -3.91
N ASN A 397 7.41 35.26 -3.01
CA ASN A 397 6.93 35.65 -1.68
C ASN A 397 8.07 36.24 -0.85
N ASN A 398 7.77 37.28 -0.09
CA ASN A 398 8.71 37.79 0.92
C ASN A 398 8.64 36.96 2.22
N THR A 399 9.61 37.16 3.11
CA THR A 399 9.71 36.45 4.39
C THR A 399 8.46 36.60 5.25
N GLN A 400 7.86 37.79 5.28
CA GLN A 400 6.66 38.06 6.07
C GLN A 400 5.45 37.27 5.56
N GLN A 401 5.27 37.19 4.25
CA GLN A 401 4.19 36.42 3.61
C GLN A 401 4.32 34.93 3.91
N ASN A 402 5.54 34.39 3.83
CA ASN A 402 5.79 32.99 4.20
C ASN A 402 5.51 32.74 5.69
N GLN A 403 5.93 33.66 6.56
CA GLN A 403 5.69 33.59 8.00
C GLN A 403 4.20 33.66 8.35
N GLN A 404 3.39 34.45 7.62
CA GLN A 404 1.94 34.51 7.82
C GLN A 404 1.27 33.17 7.55
N ALA A 405 1.62 32.49 6.45
CA ALA A 405 1.08 31.16 6.14
C ALA A 405 1.52 30.10 7.16
N ILE A 406 2.79 30.14 7.59
CA ILE A 406 3.30 29.24 8.63
C ILE A 406 2.55 29.46 9.96
N ALA A 407 2.43 30.73 10.39
CA ALA A 407 1.73 31.08 11.63
C ALA A 407 0.25 30.69 11.58
N PHE A 408 -0.40 30.83 10.43
CA PHE A 408 -1.78 30.37 10.22
C PHE A 408 -1.92 28.89 10.54
N PHE A 409 -1.13 28.01 9.92
CA PHE A 409 -1.21 26.58 10.18
C PHE A 409 -0.79 26.20 11.60
N GLN A 410 0.20 26.89 12.18
CA GLN A 410 0.57 26.71 13.59
C GLN A 410 -0.56 27.09 14.54
N SER A 411 -1.38 28.10 14.20
CA SER A 411 -2.56 28.49 14.99
C SER A 411 -3.64 27.40 15.01
N LEU A 412 -3.69 26.55 13.97
CA LEU A 412 -4.54 25.35 13.92
C LEU A 412 -3.91 24.14 14.65
N GLY A 413 -2.83 24.35 15.41
CA GLY A 413 -2.13 23.32 16.16
C GLY A 413 -1.26 22.39 15.31
N LYS A 414 -0.91 22.77 14.08
CA LYS A 414 -0.10 21.94 13.17
C LYS A 414 1.39 22.26 13.25
N HIS A 415 2.23 21.23 13.20
CA HIS A 415 3.62 21.40 12.79
C HIS A 415 3.66 21.69 11.28
N VAL A 416 4.49 22.63 10.85
CA VAL A 416 4.55 23.03 9.44
C VAL A 416 5.85 22.51 8.82
N ILE A 417 5.74 21.63 7.84
CA ILE A 417 6.88 21.15 7.04
C ILE A 417 6.93 22.01 5.80
N VAL A 418 7.98 22.82 5.66
CA VAL A 418 8.19 23.66 4.47
C VAL A 418 9.12 22.92 3.53
N LEU A 419 8.64 22.56 2.34
CA LEU A 419 9.44 21.99 1.27
C LEU A 419 9.78 23.07 0.24
N PRO A 420 10.84 22.85 -0.58
CA PRO A 420 11.04 23.58 -1.82
C PRO A 420 9.76 23.59 -2.67
N ASP A 421 9.66 24.57 -3.57
CA ASP A 421 8.54 24.65 -4.51
C ASP A 421 8.58 23.47 -5.48
N TYR A 422 7.86 22.41 -5.13
CA TYR A 422 7.91 21.10 -5.74
C TYR A 422 6.54 20.74 -6.32
N PRO A 423 6.45 20.36 -7.61
CA PRO A 423 5.16 20.12 -8.26
C PRO A 423 4.39 18.98 -7.58
N ALA A 424 3.14 19.26 -7.21
CA ALA A 424 2.24 18.37 -6.46
C ALA A 424 2.72 17.96 -5.05
N LEU A 425 3.78 18.59 -4.52
CA LEU A 425 4.37 18.25 -3.22
C LEU A 425 4.59 16.72 -3.09
N LEU A 426 4.20 16.10 -1.97
CA LEU A 426 4.46 14.68 -1.73
C LEU A 426 3.18 13.86 -1.69
N THR A 427 2.23 14.19 -0.82
CA THR A 427 1.03 13.37 -0.61
C THR A 427 0.10 13.42 -1.81
N MET A 428 -0.19 14.61 -2.36
CA MET A 428 -1.02 14.76 -3.56
C MET A 428 -0.40 14.01 -4.75
N ARG A 429 0.90 14.22 -4.98
CA ARG A 429 1.68 13.52 -6.02
C ARG A 429 1.59 12.00 -5.90
N THR A 430 1.88 11.47 -4.71
CA THR A 430 1.82 10.03 -4.44
C THR A 430 0.41 9.49 -4.63
N VAL A 431 -0.61 10.13 -4.04
CA VAL A 431 -2.00 9.68 -4.14
C VAL A 431 -2.49 9.73 -5.59
N ALA A 432 -2.15 10.76 -6.36
CA ALA A 432 -2.52 10.84 -7.78
C ALA A 432 -1.94 9.67 -8.59
N MET A 433 -0.66 9.31 -8.35
CA MET A 433 -0.04 8.15 -9.00
C MET A 433 -0.63 6.81 -8.52
N LEU A 434 -0.97 6.68 -7.24
CA LEU A 434 -1.67 5.51 -6.70
C LEU A 434 -3.06 5.35 -7.35
N CYS A 435 -3.81 6.45 -7.50
CA CYS A 435 -5.09 6.47 -8.21
C CYS A 435 -4.90 6.02 -9.66
N ASN A 436 -3.89 6.56 -10.34
CA ASN A 436 -3.60 6.25 -11.74
C ASN A 436 -3.32 4.76 -11.96
N GLU A 437 -2.55 4.16 -11.05
CA GLU A 437 -2.19 2.74 -11.11
C GLU A 437 -3.38 1.83 -10.74
N ALA A 438 -4.14 2.20 -9.71
CA ALA A 438 -5.37 1.50 -9.33
C ALA A 438 -6.43 1.54 -10.44
N LEU A 439 -6.56 2.67 -11.15
CA LEU A 439 -7.46 2.76 -12.31
C LEU A 439 -6.98 1.88 -13.45
N ASP A 440 -5.69 1.64 -13.63
CA ASP A 440 -5.21 0.71 -14.66
C ASP A 440 -5.57 -0.75 -14.34
N ILE A 441 -5.56 -1.14 -13.05
CA ILE A 441 -6.05 -2.44 -12.59
C ILE A 441 -7.50 -2.65 -13.03
N VAL A 442 -8.36 -1.66 -12.76
CA VAL A 442 -9.79 -1.73 -13.11
C VAL A 442 -10.00 -1.67 -14.63
N ASN A 443 -9.31 -0.76 -15.31
CA ASN A 443 -9.39 -0.60 -16.77
C ASN A 443 -9.05 -1.90 -17.51
N LYS A 444 -8.02 -2.62 -17.05
CA LYS A 444 -7.59 -3.91 -17.60
C LYS A 444 -8.37 -5.11 -17.07
N ARG A 445 -9.38 -4.88 -16.24
CA ARG A 445 -10.21 -5.91 -15.58
C ARG A 445 -9.36 -6.95 -14.84
N ILE A 446 -8.31 -6.48 -14.16
CA ILE A 446 -7.45 -7.31 -13.33
C ILE A 446 -8.14 -7.61 -12.01
N ALA A 447 -8.77 -6.59 -11.40
CA ALA A 447 -9.58 -6.71 -10.20
C ALA A 447 -10.73 -5.70 -10.23
N THR A 448 -11.71 -5.85 -9.35
CA THR A 448 -12.79 -4.88 -9.18
C THR A 448 -12.28 -3.61 -8.46
N ALA A 449 -13.05 -2.52 -8.50
CA ALA A 449 -12.69 -1.30 -7.76
C ALA A 449 -12.66 -1.56 -6.24
N LEU A 450 -13.63 -2.32 -5.72
CA LEU A 450 -13.71 -2.69 -4.31
C LEU A 450 -12.52 -3.56 -3.88
N ASP A 451 -12.18 -4.58 -4.67
CA ASP A 451 -11.02 -5.45 -4.40
C ASP A 451 -9.72 -4.67 -4.45
N THR A 452 -9.58 -3.74 -5.40
CA THR A 452 -8.40 -2.87 -5.52
C THR A 452 -8.21 -2.02 -4.27
N ASP A 453 -9.26 -1.39 -3.77
CA ASP A 453 -9.19 -0.55 -2.58
C ASP A 453 -8.98 -1.38 -1.30
N ASN A 454 -9.70 -2.49 -1.16
CA ASN A 454 -9.53 -3.41 -0.03
C ASN A 454 -8.10 -3.96 0.01
N ALA A 455 -7.50 -4.26 -1.14
CA ALA A 455 -6.11 -4.71 -1.21
C ALA A 455 -5.16 -3.68 -0.60
N MET A 456 -5.33 -2.40 -0.92
CA MET A 456 -4.45 -1.37 -0.39
C MET A 456 -4.70 -1.07 1.09
N CYS A 457 -5.97 -1.06 1.52
CA CYS A 457 -6.32 -0.83 2.93
C CYS A 457 -5.89 -1.98 3.85
N PHE A 458 -6.04 -3.25 3.43
CA PHE A 458 -5.77 -4.40 4.29
C PHE A 458 -4.41 -5.06 4.05
N GLY A 459 -3.78 -4.83 2.90
CA GLY A 459 -2.47 -5.37 2.54
C GLY A 459 -1.31 -4.49 2.94
N VAL A 460 -1.47 -3.16 2.86
CA VAL A 460 -0.41 -2.18 3.20
C VAL A 460 -0.89 -1.07 4.15
N ASN A 461 -2.07 -1.22 4.76
CA ASN A 461 -2.62 -0.30 5.76
C ASN A 461 -2.75 1.14 5.27
N TYR A 462 -3.12 1.34 4.00
CA TYR A 462 -3.44 2.69 3.52
C TYR A 462 -4.66 3.24 4.26
N PRO A 463 -4.65 4.54 4.64
CA PRO A 463 -5.74 5.15 5.38
C PRO A 463 -7.05 5.17 4.60
N LYS A 464 -6.95 5.17 3.27
CA LYS A 464 -8.07 5.10 2.33
C LYS A 464 -7.64 4.38 1.06
N GLY A 465 -8.56 3.64 0.44
CA GLY A 465 -8.33 3.00 -0.84
C GLY A 465 -8.07 4.05 -1.93
N PRO A 466 -7.10 3.86 -2.85
CA PRO A 466 -6.76 4.88 -3.84
C PRO A 466 -7.95 5.31 -4.70
N LEU A 467 -8.87 4.40 -5.05
CA LEU A 467 -10.01 4.74 -5.89
C LEU A 467 -11.06 5.55 -5.14
N ALA A 468 -11.37 5.18 -3.89
CA ALA A 468 -12.23 5.98 -3.01
C ALA A 468 -11.62 7.36 -2.74
N TRP A 469 -10.29 7.45 -2.62
CA TRP A 469 -9.59 8.71 -2.44
C TRP A 469 -9.68 9.59 -3.68
N GLY A 470 -9.42 9.03 -4.86
CA GLY A 470 -9.58 9.72 -6.15
C GLY A 470 -11.02 10.19 -6.41
N MET A 471 -12.01 9.41 -6.01
CA MET A 471 -13.43 9.80 -6.08
C MET A 471 -13.75 10.99 -5.16
N GLN A 472 -13.25 10.99 -3.93
CA GLN A 472 -13.40 12.15 -3.02
C GLN A 472 -12.71 13.40 -3.59
N LEU A 473 -11.51 13.24 -4.15
CA LEU A 473 -10.77 14.33 -4.78
C LEU A 473 -11.42 14.82 -6.08
N GLY A 474 -12.28 14.03 -6.70
CA GLY A 474 -12.78 14.27 -8.05
C GLY A 474 -11.74 13.92 -9.11
N TRP A 475 -12.17 13.14 -10.11
CA TRP A 475 -11.28 12.61 -11.14
C TRP A 475 -10.64 13.69 -12.01
N GLN A 476 -11.32 14.83 -12.24
CA GLN A 476 -10.75 15.97 -12.95
C GLN A 476 -9.52 16.54 -12.24
N ARG A 477 -9.51 16.57 -10.89
CA ARG A 477 -8.38 17.07 -10.11
C ARG A 477 -7.18 16.12 -10.20
N VAL A 478 -7.44 14.82 -10.04
CA VAL A 478 -6.40 13.79 -10.19
C VAL A 478 -5.80 13.84 -11.60
N LEU A 479 -6.63 14.03 -12.63
CA LEU A 479 -6.19 14.21 -14.00
C LEU A 479 -5.28 15.44 -14.15
N SER A 480 -5.71 16.61 -13.68
CA SER A 480 -4.91 17.85 -13.77
C SER A 480 -3.55 17.72 -13.07
N VAL A 481 -3.51 17.10 -11.88
CA VAL A 481 -2.24 16.84 -11.17
C VAL A 481 -1.26 16.05 -12.04
N LEU A 482 -1.73 14.97 -12.66
CA LEU A 482 -0.87 14.10 -13.47
C LEU A 482 -0.48 14.75 -14.79
N GLU A 483 -1.36 15.55 -15.40
CA GLU A 483 -1.02 16.31 -16.62
C GLU A 483 0.02 17.38 -16.34
N ASN A 484 -0.14 18.15 -15.25
CA ASN A 484 0.83 19.16 -14.83
C ASN A 484 2.20 18.52 -14.49
N LEU A 485 2.21 17.37 -13.82
CA LEU A 485 3.45 16.61 -13.58
C LEU A 485 4.08 16.09 -14.88
N ALA A 486 3.27 15.58 -15.81
CA ALA A 486 3.76 15.10 -17.10
C ALA A 486 4.34 16.23 -17.94
N GLU A 487 3.72 17.41 -17.92
CA GLU A 487 4.21 18.62 -18.59
C GLU A 487 5.50 19.12 -17.95
N PHE A 488 5.53 19.25 -16.61
CA PHE A 488 6.70 19.74 -15.88
C PHE A 488 7.94 18.87 -16.12
N TYR A 489 7.79 17.55 -16.07
CA TYR A 489 8.92 16.62 -16.23
C TYR A 489 9.18 16.20 -17.68
N GLY A 490 8.23 16.41 -18.60
CA GLY A 490 8.30 15.84 -19.95
C GLY A 490 8.35 14.30 -19.95
N ASP A 491 7.84 13.65 -18.89
CA ASP A 491 8.06 12.23 -18.60
C ASP A 491 6.76 11.43 -18.72
N SER A 492 6.80 10.37 -19.55
CA SER A 492 5.68 9.43 -19.73
C SER A 492 5.32 8.64 -18.46
N ARG A 493 6.14 8.68 -17.41
CA ARG A 493 5.84 8.19 -16.07
C ARG A 493 4.49 8.71 -15.56
N TYR A 494 4.25 10.02 -15.69
CA TYR A 494 3.05 10.68 -15.16
C TYR A 494 1.84 10.62 -16.09
N ARG A 495 1.94 9.94 -17.24
CA ARG A 495 0.85 9.90 -18.22
C ARG A 495 -0.47 9.42 -17.57
N PRO A 496 -1.59 10.16 -17.71
CA PRO A 496 -2.88 9.72 -17.19
C PRO A 496 -3.39 8.43 -17.85
N ASN A 497 -4.00 7.54 -17.06
CA ASN A 497 -4.69 6.36 -17.57
C ASN A 497 -5.90 6.75 -18.46
N PRO A 498 -6.21 6.00 -19.54
CA PRO A 498 -7.44 6.22 -20.30
C PRO A 498 -8.72 6.24 -19.45
N LEU A 499 -8.85 5.36 -18.46
CA LEU A 499 -10.02 5.34 -17.57
C LEU A 499 -10.12 6.61 -16.72
N LEU A 500 -9.00 7.16 -16.27
CA LEU A 500 -8.99 8.44 -15.55
C LEU A 500 -9.55 9.57 -16.41
N ARG A 501 -9.17 9.63 -17.69
CA ARG A 501 -9.69 10.61 -18.65
C ARG A 501 -11.20 10.44 -18.87
N GLN A 502 -11.67 9.20 -19.00
CA GLN A 502 -13.09 8.90 -19.17
C GLN A 502 -13.93 9.29 -17.93
N LEU A 503 -13.42 9.02 -16.73
CA LEU A 503 -14.06 9.40 -15.48
C LEU A 503 -14.08 10.92 -15.29
N ALA A 504 -12.97 11.61 -15.57
CA ALA A 504 -12.88 13.06 -15.48
C ALA A 504 -13.84 13.77 -16.44
N ALA A 505 -14.00 13.25 -17.66
CA ALA A 505 -14.95 13.78 -18.65
C ALA A 505 -16.40 13.34 -18.43
N GLY A 506 -16.70 12.56 -17.38
CA GLY A 506 -18.05 12.09 -17.08
C GLY A 506 -18.60 11.01 -18.02
N TYR A 507 -17.76 10.41 -18.87
CA TYR A 507 -18.18 9.33 -19.79
C TYR A 507 -18.45 8.01 -19.08
N GLN A 508 -17.86 7.80 -17.91
CA GLN A 508 -18.04 6.61 -17.10
C GLN A 508 -18.19 6.97 -15.62
N SER A 509 -18.74 6.05 -14.84
CA SER A 509 -18.73 6.10 -13.38
C SER A 509 -18.09 4.84 -12.81
N LEU A 510 -17.39 4.99 -11.68
CA LEU A 510 -16.76 3.87 -11.00
C LEU A 510 -17.74 3.27 -10.00
N SER A 511 -17.96 1.95 -10.08
CA SER A 511 -18.83 1.22 -9.13
C SER A 511 -17.99 0.40 -8.15
N PHE A 512 -18.33 0.53 -6.86
CA PHE A 512 -17.77 -0.28 -5.77
C PHE A 512 -18.66 -1.49 -5.41
N LYS A 513 -19.72 -1.75 -6.17
CA LYS A 513 -20.55 -2.94 -5.94
C LYS A 513 -19.78 -4.18 -6.43
N GLU A 514 -19.88 -5.28 -5.69
CA GLU A 514 -19.49 -6.59 -6.21
C GLU A 514 -20.27 -6.82 -7.51
N GLN A 515 -19.57 -7.05 -8.62
CA GLN A 515 -20.24 -7.48 -9.86
C GLN A 515 -20.77 -8.91 -9.61
N PRO A 516 -22.03 -9.19 -9.98
CA PRO A 516 -22.68 -10.46 -9.68
C PRO A 516 -21.99 -11.67 -10.33
#